data_AF-A0A965FJ78-F1
#
_entry.id   AF-A0A965FJ78-F1
#
_cell.length_a   1.000
_cell.length_b   1.000
_cell.length_c   1.000
_cell.angle_alpha   90.00
_cell.angle_beta   90.00
_cell.angle_gamma   90.00
#
_symmetry.space_group_name_H-M   'P 1'
#
loop_
_entity.id
_entity.type
_entity.pdbx_description
1 polymer ?
#
loop_
_entity_poly.entity_id
_entity_poly.type
_entity_poly.pdbx_seq_one_letter_code
_entity_poly.pdbx_strand_id
1 'polypeptide(L)'
;FGERKEVLQALRCVDRVVANVGGADSKPAILDVMPDFVVIGSDWAIRDYYAQMQFTQAWLDDLEITLLYVPYTEGISTTDLKKRIVTSQVKLD
;
A
#
# COMPACT_ATOMS: atom_id res chain seq x y z
N PHE A 1 10.59 3.81 -8.66
CA PHE A 1 10.63 4.24 -7.24
C PHE A 1 10.56 5.76 -7.13
N GLY A 2 11.47 6.53 -7.76
CA GLY A 2 11.54 8.00 -7.69
C GLY A 2 10.21 8.72 -7.90
N GLU A 3 9.59 8.59 -9.09
CA GLU A 3 8.31 9.26 -9.40
C GLU A 3 7.19 8.93 -8.41
N ARG A 4 7.08 7.66 -8.00
CA ARG A 4 6.06 7.24 -7.01
C ARG A 4 6.31 7.87 -5.64
N LYS A 5 7.59 7.99 -5.23
CA LYS A 5 7.97 8.64 -3.99
C LYS A 5 7.58 10.12 -4.02
N GLU A 6 7.87 10.82 -5.11
CA GLU A 6 7.52 12.25 -5.28
C GLU A 6 6.01 12.47 -5.19
N VAL A 7 5.21 11.64 -5.86
CA VAL A 7 3.74 11.68 -5.78
C VAL A 7 3.25 11.49 -4.35
N LEU A 8 3.80 10.52 -3.61
CA LEU A 8 3.42 10.29 -2.21
C LEU A 8 3.82 11.47 -1.29
N GLN A 9 5.02 12.03 -1.48
CA GLN A 9 5.51 13.17 -0.69
C GLN A 9 4.71 14.46 -0.94
N ALA A 10 4.02 14.57 -2.08
CA ALA A 10 3.15 15.71 -2.37
C ALA A 10 1.78 15.65 -1.66
N LEU A 11 1.43 14.52 -1.04
CA LEU A 11 0.16 14.37 -0.32
C LEU A 11 0.21 15.10 1.03
N ARG A 12 -0.82 15.89 1.32
CA ARG A 12 -0.93 16.68 2.58
C ARG A 12 -0.91 15.84 3.86
N CYS A 13 -1.22 14.54 3.76
CA CYS A 13 -1.31 13.61 4.88
C CYS A 13 -0.08 12.69 5.01
N VAL A 14 0.98 12.92 4.24
CA VAL A 14 2.18 12.08 4.27
C VAL A 14 3.34 12.88 4.88
N ASP A 15 3.76 12.49 6.07
CA ASP A 15 4.94 13.08 6.73
C ASP A 15 6.27 12.51 6.22
N ARG A 16 6.31 11.20 5.97
CA ARG A 16 7.54 10.47 5.58
C ARG A 16 7.22 9.33 4.61
N VAL A 17 8.06 9.18 3.58
CA VAL A 17 8.01 8.03 2.65
C VAL A 17 9.26 7.17 2.86
N VAL A 18 9.04 5.91 3.24
CA VAL A 18 10.10 4.92 3.48
C VAL A 18 10.08 3.89 2.34
N ALA A 19 11.25 3.60 1.79
CA ALA A 19 11.39 2.57 0.76
C ALA A 19 11.31 1.19 1.40
N ASN A 20 10.53 0.26 0.83
CA ASN A 20 10.69 -1.13 1.20
C ASN A 20 11.96 -1.71 0.54
N VAL A 21 12.98 -1.98 1.35
CA VAL A 21 14.28 -2.48 0.89
C VAL A 21 14.38 -4.02 0.92
N GLY A 22 13.45 -4.73 1.58
CA GLY A 22 13.43 -6.19 1.69
C GLY A 22 12.77 -6.92 0.52
N GLY A 23 12.46 -6.21 -0.58
CA GLY A 23 11.72 -6.78 -1.69
C GLY A 23 10.25 -7.01 -1.31
N ALA A 24 9.84 -8.27 -1.18
CA ALA A 24 8.51 -8.62 -0.66
C ALA A 24 8.46 -8.55 0.88
N ASP A 25 9.59 -8.83 1.55
CA ASP A 25 9.67 -8.72 3.00
C ASP A 25 9.59 -7.27 3.42
N SER A 26 8.57 -6.93 4.21
CA SER A 26 8.35 -5.57 4.70
C SER A 26 8.84 -5.36 6.13
N LYS A 27 9.31 -6.41 6.82
CA LYS A 27 9.84 -6.30 8.19
C LYS A 27 10.97 -5.27 8.31
N PRO A 28 11.95 -5.17 7.38
CA PRO A 28 13.02 -4.18 7.52
C PRO A 28 12.50 -2.74 7.59
N ALA A 29 11.49 -2.41 6.78
CA ALA A 29 10.88 -1.08 6.79
C ALA A 29 10.02 -0.85 8.03
N ILE A 30 9.30 -1.87 8.51
CA ILE A 30 8.51 -1.80 9.74
C ILE A 30 9.42 -1.61 10.96
N LEU A 31 10.55 -2.32 11.04
CA LEU A 31 11.52 -2.19 12.13
C LEU A 31 12.29 -0.87 12.12
N ASP A 32 12.51 -0.27 10.95
CA ASP A 32 13.12 1.07 10.83
C ASP A 32 12.19 2.18 11.36
N VAL A 33 10.88 2.00 11.24
CA VAL A 33 9.87 3.00 11.60
C VAL A 33 9.27 2.77 12.99
N MET A 34 9.10 1.50 13.39
CA MET A 34 8.38 1.06 14.59
C MET A 34 7.01 1.75 14.76
N PRO A 35 6.07 1.56 13.82
CA PRO A 35 4.74 2.18 13.89
C PRO A 35 3.84 1.47 14.90
N ASP A 36 2.93 2.21 15.56
CA ASP A 36 1.88 1.60 16.39
C ASP A 36 0.82 0.86 15.54
N PHE A 37 0.60 1.34 14.31
CA PHE A 37 -0.42 0.82 13.40
C PHE A 37 0.11 0.59 11.98
N VAL A 38 -0.23 -0.56 11.41
CA VAL A 38 -0.17 -0.79 9.97
C VAL A 38 -1.59 -0.64 9.43
N VAL A 39 -1.82 0.27 8.49
CA VAL A 39 -3.16 0.59 7.97
C VAL A 39 -3.26 0.24 6.50
N ILE A 40 -4.31 -0.50 6.12
CA ILE A 40 -4.55 -0.93 4.75
C ILE A 40 -6.05 -0.91 4.39
N GLY A 41 -6.35 -0.84 3.09
CA GLY A 41 -7.73 -0.92 2.59
C GLY A 41 -8.39 -2.28 2.88
N SER A 42 -9.71 -2.26 3.10
CA SER A 42 -10.54 -3.44 3.39
C SER A 42 -10.58 -4.45 2.24
N ASP A 43 -10.19 -4.05 1.03
CA ASP A 43 -10.00 -4.93 -0.13
C ASP A 43 -8.91 -5.98 0.09
N TRP A 44 -8.03 -5.78 1.08
CA TRP A 44 -7.03 -6.76 1.50
C TRP A 44 -7.54 -7.78 2.50
N ALA A 45 -8.70 -7.57 3.14
CA ALA A 45 -9.25 -8.53 4.10
C ALA A 45 -9.63 -9.88 3.46
N ILE A 46 -9.82 -9.90 2.14
CA ILE A 46 -10.10 -11.11 1.35
C ILE A 46 -8.85 -11.72 0.69
N ARG A 47 -7.66 -11.17 0.97
CA ARG A 47 -6.37 -11.59 0.40
C ARG A 47 -5.42 -12.01 1.53
N ASP A 48 -4.39 -12.76 1.19
CA ASP A 48 -3.34 -13.11 2.13
C ASP A 48 -2.27 -12.00 2.22
N TYR A 49 -2.62 -10.91 2.91
CA TYR A 49 -1.73 -9.76 3.10
C TYR A 49 -0.47 -10.14 3.89
N TYR A 50 -0.61 -10.97 4.93
CA TYR A 50 0.49 -11.47 5.75
C TYR A 50 1.53 -12.21 4.91
N ALA A 51 1.10 -13.17 4.07
CA ALA A 51 2.00 -13.89 3.19
C ALA A 51 2.70 -12.97 2.18
N GLN A 52 1.97 -12.02 1.60
CA GLN A 52 2.55 -11.08 0.64
C GLN A 52 3.64 -10.19 1.26
N MET A 53 3.45 -9.76 2.50
CA MET A 53 4.39 -8.89 3.21
C MET A 53 5.42 -9.66 4.06
N GLN A 54 5.33 -10.99 4.05
CA GLN A 54 6.19 -11.97 4.73
C GLN A 54 6.24 -11.89 6.27
N PHE A 55 5.22 -11.33 6.93
CA PHE A 55 5.08 -11.32 8.39
C PHE A 55 3.82 -12.07 8.84
N THR A 56 3.69 -12.30 10.15
CA THR A 56 2.52 -12.94 10.76
C THR A 56 1.85 -12.00 11.75
N GLN A 57 0.62 -12.32 12.16
CA GLN A 57 -0.04 -11.59 13.26
C GLN A 57 0.80 -11.63 14.54
N ALA A 58 1.29 -12.82 14.93
CA ALA A 58 2.12 -12.98 16.12
C ALA A 58 3.38 -12.10 16.09
N TRP A 59 4.02 -11.95 14.92
CA TRP A 59 5.18 -11.08 14.78
C TRP A 59 4.84 -9.59 14.98
N LEU A 60 3.65 -9.15 14.56
CA LEU A 60 3.18 -7.80 14.85
C LEU A 60 2.81 -7.63 16.32
N ASP A 61 2.15 -8.63 16.91
CA ASP A 61 1.76 -8.63 18.33
C ASP A 61 2.99 -8.54 19.25
N ASP A 62 4.06 -9.28 18.94
CA ASP A 62 5.34 -9.24 19.68
C ASP A 62 5.99 -7.84 19.67
N LEU A 63 5.63 -6.99 18.70
CA LEU A 63 6.10 -5.62 18.54
C LEU A 63 5.05 -4.58 18.99
N GLU A 64 3.92 -5.03 19.54
CA GLU A 64 2.77 -4.19 19.92
C GLU A 64 2.17 -3.39 18.75
N ILE A 65 2.28 -3.93 17.53
CA ILE A 65 1.80 -3.30 16.30
C ILE A 65 0.42 -3.84 15.92
N THR A 66 -0.55 -2.95 15.69
CA THR A 66 -1.90 -3.35 15.28
C THR A 66 -2.13 -3.17 13.77
N LEU A 67 -2.61 -4.22 13.09
CA LEU A 67 -3.09 -4.12 11.70
C LEU A 67 -4.55 -3.62 11.67
N LEU A 68 -4.80 -2.51 10.96
CA LEU A 68 -6.12 -1.91 10.80
C LEU A 68 -6.57 -1.94 9.34
N TYR A 69 -7.82 -2.33 9.13
CA TYR A 69 -8.49 -2.24 7.83
C TYR A 69 -9.40 -1.01 7.80
N VAL A 70 -9.26 -0.19 6.76
CA VAL A 70 -10.12 0.97 6.50
C VAL A 70 -10.93 0.76 5.22
N PRO A 71 -12.14 1.35 5.09
CA PRO A 71 -12.96 1.17 3.89
C PRO A 71 -12.20 1.51 2.60
N TYR A 72 -12.11 0.54 1.69
CA TYR A 72 -11.54 0.76 0.36
C TYR A 72 -12.45 1.66 -0.48
N THR A 73 -11.86 2.59 -1.25
CA THR A 73 -12.63 3.47 -2.14
C THR A 73 -12.75 2.86 -3.53
N GLU A 74 -13.98 2.56 -3.94
CA GLU A 74 -14.27 2.01 -5.27
C GLU A 74 -14.26 3.06 -6.38
N GLY A 75 -14.07 2.62 -7.63
CA GLY A 75 -14.17 3.47 -8.83
C GLY A 75 -12.96 4.38 -9.11
N ILE A 76 -11.94 4.36 -8.25
CA ILE A 76 -10.68 5.10 -8.41
C ILE A 76 -9.46 4.17 -8.37
N SER A 77 -9.17 3.49 -9.50
CA SER A 77 -8.00 2.62 -9.61
C SER A 77 -7.13 2.95 -10.83
N THR A 78 -5.84 2.62 -10.76
CA THR A 78 -4.94 2.71 -11.93
C THR A 78 -5.42 1.85 -13.10
N THR A 79 -6.05 0.70 -12.80
CA THR A 79 -6.66 -0.17 -13.81
C THR A 79 -7.79 0.55 -14.55
N ASP A 80 -8.64 1.28 -13.82
CA ASP A 80 -9.74 2.03 -14.43
C ASP A 80 -9.23 3.23 -15.23
N LEU A 81 -8.19 3.91 -14.75
CA LEU A 81 -7.53 4.97 -15.53
C LEU A 81 -6.96 4.43 -16.85
N LYS A 82 -6.26 3.29 -16.82
CA LYS A 82 -5.74 2.65 -18.04
C LYS A 82 -6.84 2.27 -19.01
N LYS A 83 -7.94 1.69 -18.52
CA LYS A 83 -9.12 1.37 -19.35
C LYS A 83 -9.68 2.61 -20.04
N ARG A 84 -9.86 3.72 -19.30
CA ARG A 84 -10.37 4.99 -19.85
C ARG A 84 -9.48 5.51 -20.97
N ILE A 85 -8.16 5.50 -20.78
CA ILE A 85 -7.21 5.96 -21.80
C ILE A 85 -7.33 5.12 -23.08
N VAL A 86 -7.34 3.79 -22.95
CA VAL A 86 -7.47 2.88 -24.10
C VAL A 86 -8.80 3.08 -24.82
N THR A 87 -9.93 3.15 -24.09
CA THR A 87 -11.25 3.38 -24.69
C THR A 87 -11.33 4.73 -25.40
N SER A 88 -10.67 5.78 -24.88
CA SER A 88 -10.63 7.09 -25.53
C SER A 88 -9.82 7.09 -26.82
N GLN A 89 -8.73 6.31 -26.90
CA GLN A 89 -7.91 6.17 -28.11
C GLN A 89 -8.66 5.43 -29.23
N VAL A 90 -9.37 4.33 -28.90
CA VAL A 90 -10.16 3.54 -29.86
C VAL A 90 -11.30 4.34 -30.50
N LYS A 91 -11.76 5.45 -29.89
CA LYS A 91 -12.81 6.32 -30.45
C LYS A 91 -12.29 7.40 -31.40
N LEU A 92 -10.97 7.58 -31.49
CA LEU A 92 -10.33 8.58 -32.35
C LEU A 92 -9.81 7.98 -33.66
N ASP A 93 -9.86 6.65 -33.79
CA ASP A 93 -9.56 5.86 -34.99
C ASP A 93 -10.87 5.42 -35.69
#